data_AF-A0A2E3I1S1-F1
#
_entry.id   AF-A0A2E3I1S1-F1
#
_cell.length_a   1.000
_cell.length_b   1.000
_cell.length_c   1.000
_cell.angle_alpha   90.00
_cell.angle_beta   90.00
_cell.angle_gamma   90.00
#
_symmetry.space_group_name_H-M   'P 1'
#
loop_
_entity.id
_entity.type
_entity.pdbx_description
1 polymer ?
#
loop_
_entity_poly.entity_id
_entity_poly.type
_entity_poly.pdbx_seq_one_letter_code
_entity_poly.pdbx_strand_id
1 'polypeptide(L)'
;MDRPNILILYTDQQRWDALGANGNNDIQTPNLDRLATEGVNFSRYFVQNPVCMPSRASFLTGQYPSTLRITRMGIPVPDGTITLPKMLRNYGYCSANIGKLHFLPHANRDHRQIHPDYGFDHLVISDEPGCYSDAYRSWVKHKYPDQLDYISVGLPPATSVWHQQMGIQDGVTFSPSRVLCYD
;
A
#
# COMPACT_ATOMS: atom_id res chain seq x y z
N MET A 1 13.27 -23.59 -20.91
CA MET A 1 13.64 -22.57 -19.92
C MET A 1 12.81 -22.83 -18.69
N ASP A 2 13.43 -22.86 -17.53
CA ASP A 2 12.72 -22.96 -16.25
C ASP A 2 11.89 -21.70 -16.01
N ARG A 3 10.78 -21.86 -15.30
CA ARG A 3 9.87 -20.78 -14.94
C ARG A 3 10.54 -19.88 -13.89
N PRO A 4 10.84 -18.60 -14.17
CA PRO A 4 11.49 -17.73 -13.20
C PRO A 4 10.56 -17.38 -12.05
N ASN A 5 11.11 -17.04 -10.89
CA ASN A 5 10.33 -16.37 -9.85
C ASN A 5 10.21 -14.88 -10.18
N ILE A 6 9.07 -14.28 -9.85
CA ILE A 6 8.79 -12.85 -10.09
C ILE A 6 8.61 -12.17 -8.74
N LEU A 7 9.44 -11.16 -8.46
CA LEU A 7 9.33 -10.32 -7.27
C LEU A 7 8.99 -8.89 -7.68
N ILE A 8 7.85 -8.38 -7.21
CA ILE A 8 7.43 -6.99 -7.40
C ILE A 8 7.69 -6.24 -6.09
N LEU A 9 8.67 -5.34 -6.10
CA LEU A 9 8.90 -4.38 -5.03
C LEU A 9 8.12 -3.11 -5.35
N TYR A 10 7.10 -2.79 -4.54
CA TYR A 10 6.23 -1.64 -4.75
C TYR A 10 6.26 -0.72 -3.53
N THR A 11 6.84 0.46 -3.68
CA THR A 11 6.88 1.51 -2.64
C THR A 11 5.71 2.50 -2.80
N ASP A 12 5.24 3.07 -1.70
CA ASP A 12 4.19 4.09 -1.72
C ASP A 12 4.81 5.49 -1.67
N GLN A 13 4.28 6.41 -2.48
CA GLN A 13 4.66 7.82 -2.53
C GLN A 13 6.17 8.10 -2.75
N GLN A 14 6.90 7.15 -3.36
CA GLN A 14 8.30 7.35 -3.69
C GLN A 14 8.45 8.30 -4.88
N ARG A 15 9.23 9.37 -4.69
CA ARG A 15 9.64 10.24 -5.79
C ARG A 15 10.68 9.52 -6.66
N TRP A 16 10.60 9.73 -7.97
CA TRP A 16 11.58 9.19 -8.91
C TRP A 16 13.01 9.65 -8.60
N ASP A 17 13.20 10.91 -8.22
CA ASP A 17 14.50 11.52 -7.91
C ASP A 17 15.00 11.21 -6.48
N ALA A 18 14.41 10.26 -5.76
CA ALA A 18 14.85 9.87 -4.42
C ALA A 18 15.93 8.75 -4.43
N LEU A 19 16.44 8.39 -5.61
CA LEU A 19 17.41 7.29 -5.78
C LEU A 19 18.74 7.80 -6.33
N GLY A 20 19.84 7.22 -5.87
CA GLY A 20 21.19 7.47 -6.39
C GLY A 20 21.28 7.18 -7.89
N ALA A 21 20.71 6.06 -8.33
CA ALA A 21 20.61 5.69 -9.75
C ALA A 21 19.84 6.69 -10.63
N ASN A 22 19.09 7.61 -10.03
CA ASN A 22 18.36 8.68 -10.71
C ASN A 22 18.99 10.08 -10.50
N GLY A 23 20.24 10.12 -10.03
CA GLY A 23 21.03 11.36 -9.89
C GLY A 23 20.95 12.03 -8.52
N ASN A 24 20.39 11.37 -7.51
CA ASN A 24 20.37 11.90 -6.14
C ASN A 24 21.70 11.66 -5.43
N ASN A 25 22.39 12.72 -5.01
CA ASN A 25 23.67 12.60 -4.30
C ASN A 25 23.54 12.67 -2.76
N ASP A 26 22.35 13.00 -2.25
CA ASP A 26 22.09 13.19 -0.83
C ASP A 26 21.55 11.92 -0.15
N ILE A 27 20.74 11.14 -0.86
CA ILE A 27 20.10 9.92 -0.35
C ILE A 27 20.90 8.69 -0.82
N GLN A 28 21.38 7.90 0.13
CA GLN A 28 22.15 6.69 -0.16
C GLN A 28 21.24 5.48 -0.36
N THR A 29 21.17 4.94 -1.57
CA THR A 29 20.31 3.80 -1.93
C THR A 29 21.08 2.63 -2.56
N PRO A 30 22.20 2.16 -1.98
CA PRO A 30 23.15 1.27 -2.67
C PRO A 30 22.54 -0.04 -3.18
N ASN A 31 21.56 -0.61 -2.48
CA ASN A 31 20.87 -1.83 -2.92
C ASN A 31 19.97 -1.61 -4.14
N LEU A 32 19.25 -0.47 -4.18
CA LEU A 32 18.39 -0.13 -5.31
C LEU A 32 19.23 0.35 -6.51
N ASP A 33 20.34 1.04 -6.24
CA ASP A 33 21.26 1.50 -7.27
C ASP A 33 21.94 0.31 -7.98
N ARG A 34 22.32 -0.70 -7.20
CA ARG A 34 22.81 -1.98 -7.73
C ARG A 34 21.77 -2.68 -8.59
N LEU A 35 20.52 -2.76 -8.12
CA LEU A 35 19.41 -3.37 -8.90
C LEU A 35 19.18 -2.63 -10.24
N ALA A 36 19.27 -1.29 -10.22
CA ALA A 36 19.12 -0.48 -11.42
C ALA A 36 20.28 -0.69 -12.42
N THR A 37 21.50 -0.91 -11.93
CA THR A 37 22.71 -1.12 -12.74
C THR A 37 22.79 -2.54 -13.31
N GLU A 38 22.34 -3.56 -12.55
CA GLU A 38 22.27 -4.96 -12.99
C GLU A 38 21.08 -5.25 -13.91
N GLY A 39 20.14 -4.31 -14.04
CA GLY A 39 18.90 -4.44 -14.79
C GLY A 39 18.64 -3.30 -15.77
N VAL A 40 17.37 -2.90 -15.87
CA VAL A 40 16.92 -1.79 -16.72
C VAL A 40 16.22 -0.76 -15.86
N ASN A 41 16.67 0.49 -15.93
CA ASN A 41 16.06 1.63 -15.26
C ASN A 41 15.29 2.52 -16.26
N PHE A 42 13.97 2.62 -16.09
CA PHE A 42 13.11 3.41 -16.98
C PHE A 42 13.02 4.87 -16.52
N SER A 43 13.67 5.78 -17.23
CA SER A 43 13.65 7.22 -16.92
C SER A 43 12.33 7.94 -17.29
N ARG A 44 11.42 7.26 -17.99
CA ARG A 44 10.13 7.79 -18.45
C ARG A 44 8.98 6.84 -18.15
N TYR A 45 8.84 6.46 -16.88
CA TYR A 45 7.73 5.66 -16.38
C TYR A 45 6.68 6.57 -15.71
N PHE A 46 5.41 6.43 -16.09
CA PHE A 46 4.32 7.23 -15.56
C PHE A 46 3.17 6.32 -15.09
N VAL A 47 2.71 6.57 -13.87
CA VAL A 47 1.49 5.95 -13.33
C VAL A 47 0.25 6.55 -14.01
N GLN A 48 -0.81 5.74 -14.12
CA GLN A 48 -2.04 6.13 -14.80
C GLN A 48 -2.94 7.01 -13.90
N ASN A 49 -2.60 7.12 -12.61
CA ASN A 49 -3.24 8.03 -11.68
C ASN A 49 -2.28 8.38 -10.52
N PRO A 50 -2.20 9.65 -10.07
CA PRO A 50 -1.30 10.07 -9.01
C PRO A 50 -1.81 9.78 -7.58
N VAL A 51 -2.96 9.12 -7.40
CA VAL A 51 -3.45 8.70 -6.08
C VAL A 51 -3.52 7.17 -5.92
N CYS A 52 -3.36 6.72 -4.67
CA CYS A 52 -3.08 5.33 -4.29
C CYS A 52 -3.97 4.25 -4.95
N MET A 53 -5.27 4.18 -4.61
CA MET A 53 -6.17 3.10 -5.09
C MET A 53 -6.22 2.96 -6.61
N PRO A 54 -6.52 4.00 -7.42
CA PRO A 54 -6.59 3.86 -8.87
C PRO A 54 -5.23 3.58 -9.50
N SER A 55 -4.13 4.09 -8.93
CA SER A 55 -2.77 3.77 -9.38
C SER A 55 -2.47 2.27 -9.23
N ARG A 56 -2.75 1.72 -8.04
CA ARG A 56 -2.53 0.30 -7.72
C ARG A 56 -3.46 -0.62 -8.50
N ALA A 57 -4.73 -0.25 -8.62
CA ALA A 57 -5.71 -1.00 -9.40
C ALA A 57 -5.30 -1.02 -10.89
N SER A 58 -4.87 0.12 -11.43
CA SER A 58 -4.37 0.19 -12.80
C SER A 58 -3.12 -0.68 -13.01
N PHE A 59 -2.14 -0.58 -12.12
CA PHE A 59 -0.92 -1.40 -12.17
C PHE A 59 -1.21 -2.91 -12.16
N LEU A 60 -2.03 -3.37 -11.22
CA LEU A 60 -2.30 -4.80 -11.06
C LEU A 60 -3.28 -5.38 -12.09
N THR A 61 -4.03 -4.55 -12.82
CA THR A 61 -4.97 -5.05 -13.84
C THR A 61 -4.50 -4.79 -15.26
N GLY A 62 -3.52 -3.90 -15.45
CA GLY A 62 -3.13 -3.40 -16.76
C GLY A 62 -4.19 -2.53 -17.43
N GLN A 63 -5.23 -2.10 -16.71
CA GLN A 63 -6.33 -1.30 -17.24
C GLN A 63 -6.24 0.15 -16.79
N TYR A 64 -6.72 1.07 -17.62
CA TYR A 64 -6.83 2.47 -17.21
C TYR A 64 -7.85 2.64 -16.07
N PRO A 65 -7.63 3.59 -15.15
CA PRO A 65 -8.58 3.90 -14.08
C PRO A 65 -10.00 4.22 -14.59
N SER A 66 -10.12 4.82 -15.78
CA SER A 66 -11.39 5.08 -16.46
C SER A 66 -12.12 3.81 -16.85
N THR A 67 -11.42 2.79 -17.34
CA THR A 67 -12.00 1.47 -17.68
C THR A 67 -12.54 0.78 -16.43
N LEU A 68 -11.80 0.87 -15.32
CA LEU A 68 -12.22 0.31 -14.03
C LEU A 68 -13.28 1.16 -13.30
N ARG A 69 -13.52 2.39 -13.76
CA ARG A 69 -14.36 3.41 -13.09
C ARG A 69 -13.87 3.80 -11.70
N ILE A 70 -12.59 3.60 -11.42
CA ILE A 70 -11.93 3.99 -10.16
C ILE A 70 -11.18 5.29 -10.45
N THR A 71 -11.83 6.44 -10.39
CA THR A 71 -11.22 7.73 -10.77
C THR A 71 -10.67 8.54 -9.60
N ARG A 72 -11.00 8.13 -8.37
CA ARG A 72 -10.62 8.80 -7.11
C ARG A 72 -10.49 7.80 -5.96
N MET A 73 -10.00 8.26 -4.81
CA MET A 73 -10.06 7.49 -3.57
C MET A 73 -11.51 7.13 -3.22
N GLY A 74 -11.68 6.02 -2.51
CA GLY A 74 -12.98 5.62 -1.97
C GLY A 74 -13.81 4.69 -2.87
N ILE A 75 -13.39 4.44 -4.11
CA ILE A 75 -14.11 3.58 -5.05
C ILE A 75 -13.46 2.18 -5.01
N PRO A 76 -14.16 1.14 -4.54
CA PRO A 76 -13.62 -0.22 -4.52
C PRO A 76 -13.31 -0.73 -5.94
N VAL A 77 -12.35 -1.65 -6.03
CA VAL A 77 -12.15 -2.40 -7.28
C VAL A 77 -13.40 -3.23 -7.58
N PRO A 78 -13.96 -3.18 -8.81
CA PRO A 78 -15.15 -3.95 -9.16
C PRO A 78 -14.94 -5.46 -8.97
N ASP A 79 -15.99 -6.14 -8.51
CA ASP A 79 -15.98 -7.59 -8.36
C ASP A 79 -15.68 -8.29 -9.69
N GLY A 80 -14.94 -9.39 -9.62
CA GLY A 80 -14.57 -10.18 -10.79
C GLY A 80 -13.47 -9.56 -11.67
N THR A 81 -12.96 -8.37 -11.33
CA THR A 81 -11.82 -7.75 -12.03
C THR A 81 -10.64 -8.73 -12.09
N ILE A 82 -10.13 -8.98 -13.30
CA ILE A 82 -8.97 -9.83 -13.50
C ILE A 82 -7.70 -9.03 -13.23
N THR A 83 -6.86 -9.57 -12.36
CA THR A 83 -5.58 -8.99 -11.94
C THR A 83 -4.41 -9.85 -12.42
N LEU A 84 -3.21 -9.27 -12.41
CA LEU A 84 -1.95 -9.91 -12.73
C LEU A 84 -1.73 -11.27 -12.02
N PRO A 85 -1.92 -11.41 -10.68
CA PRO A 85 -1.78 -12.72 -10.03
C PRO A 85 -2.77 -13.76 -10.58
N LYS A 86 -4.02 -13.36 -10.84
CA LYS A 86 -5.02 -14.25 -11.45
C LYS A 86 -4.61 -14.70 -12.85
N MET A 87 -4.00 -13.80 -13.64
CA MET A 87 -3.47 -14.14 -14.96
C MET A 87 -2.26 -15.09 -14.86
N LEU A 88 -1.31 -14.81 -13.97
CA LEU A 88 -0.10 -15.61 -13.78
C LEU A 88 -0.41 -17.02 -13.27
N ARG A 89 -1.49 -17.19 -12.49
CA ARG A 89 -1.97 -18.50 -12.04
C ARG A 89 -2.25 -19.46 -13.20
N ASN A 90 -2.75 -18.98 -14.33
CA ASN A 90 -2.97 -19.81 -15.53
C ASN A 90 -1.66 -20.35 -16.14
N TYR A 91 -0.52 -19.75 -15.79
CA TYR A 91 0.82 -20.19 -16.19
C TYR A 91 1.52 -20.97 -15.07
N GLY A 92 0.77 -21.37 -14.04
CA GLY A 92 1.24 -22.18 -12.91
C GLY A 92 2.09 -21.44 -11.88
N TYR A 93 1.99 -20.11 -11.82
CA TYR A 93 2.59 -19.35 -10.72
C TYR A 93 1.71 -19.45 -9.47
N CYS A 94 2.35 -19.53 -8.31
CA CYS A 94 1.73 -19.25 -7.01
C CYS A 94 2.09 -17.80 -6.65
N SER A 95 1.11 -17.04 -6.20
CA SER A 95 1.22 -15.59 -6.01
C SER A 95 0.92 -15.19 -4.58
N ALA A 96 1.71 -14.26 -4.06
CA ALA A 96 1.52 -13.70 -2.73
C ALA A 96 1.57 -12.17 -2.79
N ASN A 97 0.69 -11.52 -2.02
CA ASN A 97 0.82 -10.11 -1.67
C ASN A 97 1.08 -9.99 -0.18
N ILE A 98 2.12 -9.23 0.17
CA ILE A 98 2.51 -8.97 1.55
C ILE A 98 2.75 -7.46 1.66
N GLY A 99 1.90 -6.78 2.41
CA GLY A 99 1.94 -5.33 2.60
C GLY A 99 0.68 -4.62 2.12
N LYS A 100 0.86 -3.45 1.50
CA LYS A 100 -0.25 -2.56 1.11
C LYS A 100 -0.80 -2.89 -0.29
N LEU A 101 -2.11 -3.04 -0.39
CA LEU A 101 -2.87 -3.26 -1.63
C LEU A 101 -3.85 -2.11 -1.93
N HIS A 102 -4.60 -1.62 -0.93
CA HIS A 102 -5.50 -0.48 -1.01
C HIS A 102 -6.57 -0.60 -2.12
N PHE A 103 -7.20 -1.78 -2.23
CA PHE A 103 -8.30 -2.06 -3.17
C PHE A 103 -9.70 -1.77 -2.59
N LEU A 104 -9.76 -1.54 -1.28
CA LEU A 104 -10.95 -1.13 -0.55
C LEU A 104 -10.74 0.28 0.05
N PRO A 105 -11.82 1.06 0.23
CA PRO A 105 -11.73 2.35 0.89
C PRO A 105 -11.29 2.21 2.35
N HIS A 106 -10.43 3.11 2.85
CA HIS A 106 -10.12 3.14 4.29
C HIS A 106 -11.22 3.81 5.13
N ALA A 107 -12.01 4.71 4.55
CA ALA A 107 -13.14 5.33 5.24
C ALA A 107 -14.43 4.56 4.97
N ASN A 108 -15.36 4.58 5.92
CA ASN A 108 -16.72 4.06 5.76
C ASN A 108 -16.78 2.56 5.39
N ARG A 109 -15.85 1.74 5.92
CA ARG A 109 -15.92 0.28 5.83
C ARG A 109 -15.75 -0.37 7.20
N ASP A 110 -16.26 -1.59 7.34
CA ASP A 110 -15.95 -2.43 8.50
C ASP A 110 -14.61 -3.15 8.26
N HIS A 111 -13.58 -2.72 8.97
CA HIS A 111 -12.22 -3.26 8.86
C HIS A 111 -12.07 -4.71 9.36
N ARG A 112 -13.12 -5.27 9.99
CA ARG A 112 -13.18 -6.69 10.37
C ARG A 112 -13.58 -7.59 9.20
N GLN A 113 -14.09 -7.03 8.11
CA GLN A 113 -14.41 -7.80 6.91
C GLN A 113 -13.13 -8.20 6.19
N ILE A 114 -13.08 -9.48 5.81
CA ILE A 114 -11.95 -10.08 5.10
C ILE A 114 -11.84 -9.44 3.72
N HIS A 115 -10.62 -9.09 3.33
CA HIS A 115 -10.33 -8.65 1.97
C HIS A 115 -10.58 -9.79 0.97
N PRO A 116 -11.23 -9.54 -0.18
CA PRO A 116 -11.17 -10.46 -1.31
C PRO A 116 -9.73 -10.85 -1.64
N ASP A 117 -9.51 -12.05 -2.19
CA ASP A 117 -8.16 -12.51 -2.53
C ASP A 117 -7.52 -11.74 -3.68
N TYR A 118 -8.33 -11.06 -4.50
CA TYR A 118 -7.93 -10.35 -5.71
C TYR A 118 -7.03 -11.17 -6.65
N GLY A 119 -7.21 -12.49 -6.66
CA GLY A 119 -6.43 -13.42 -7.45
C GLY A 119 -5.12 -13.90 -6.83
N PHE A 120 -4.75 -13.44 -5.63
CA PHE A 120 -3.58 -13.94 -4.90
C PHE A 120 -3.88 -15.27 -4.20
N ASP A 121 -2.89 -16.17 -4.15
CA ASP A 121 -2.99 -17.43 -3.39
C ASP A 121 -2.71 -17.20 -1.90
N HIS A 122 -1.90 -16.19 -1.59
CA HIS A 122 -1.59 -15.75 -0.23
C HIS A 122 -1.70 -14.23 -0.09
N LEU A 123 -2.43 -13.76 0.92
CA LEU A 123 -2.66 -12.34 1.14
C LEU A 123 -2.34 -11.99 2.61
N VAL A 124 -1.37 -11.11 2.80
CA VAL A 124 -1.02 -10.52 4.10
C VAL A 124 -1.14 -9.01 3.97
N ILE A 125 -2.27 -8.46 4.41
CA ILE A 125 -2.58 -7.03 4.28
C ILE A 125 -1.96 -6.22 5.42
N SER A 126 -1.25 -5.15 5.05
CA SER A 126 -0.83 -4.04 5.93
C SER A 126 -1.32 -2.70 5.35
N ASP A 127 -2.61 -2.60 5.03
CA ASP A 127 -3.22 -1.37 4.48
C ASP A 127 -3.42 -0.27 5.54
N GLU A 128 -3.78 -0.66 6.77
CA GLU A 128 -4.23 0.24 7.83
C GLU A 128 -4.13 -0.43 9.22
N PRO A 129 -4.16 0.34 10.32
CA PRO A 129 -4.43 -0.22 11.65
C PRO A 129 -5.85 -0.82 11.69
N GLY A 130 -5.95 -2.15 11.78
CA GLY A 130 -7.21 -2.91 11.82
C GLY A 130 -7.04 -4.22 12.60
N CYS A 131 -7.96 -5.18 12.43
CA CYS A 131 -7.90 -6.48 13.13
C CYS A 131 -6.77 -7.41 12.65
N TYR A 132 -5.96 -6.96 11.70
CA TYR A 132 -4.89 -7.74 11.09
C TYR A 132 -3.59 -7.56 11.85
N SER A 133 -2.84 -8.65 12.01
CA SER A 133 -1.48 -8.60 12.52
C SER A 133 -0.59 -7.90 11.48
N ASP A 134 -0.30 -6.62 11.69
CA ASP A 134 0.72 -5.94 10.89
C ASP A 134 2.10 -6.52 11.20
N ALA A 135 2.84 -6.89 10.16
CA ALA A 135 4.16 -7.52 10.27
C ALA A 135 5.16 -6.58 10.96
N TYR A 136 5.09 -5.28 10.69
CA TYR A 136 5.98 -4.30 11.32
C TYR A 136 5.67 -4.15 12.81
N ARG A 137 4.39 -3.96 13.18
CA ARG A 137 3.97 -3.98 14.60
C ARG A 137 4.34 -5.27 15.32
N SER A 138 4.20 -6.42 14.65
CA SER A 138 4.57 -7.72 15.23
C SER A 138 6.08 -7.80 15.47
N TRP A 139 6.89 -7.30 14.53
CA TRP A 139 8.33 -7.20 14.67
C TRP A 139 8.74 -6.22 15.78
N VAL A 140 8.13 -5.03 15.86
CA VAL A 140 8.38 -4.05 16.93
C VAL A 140 7.97 -4.62 18.28
N LYS A 141 6.80 -5.27 18.38
CA LYS A 141 6.37 -5.95 19.61
C LYS A 141 7.39 -7.00 20.08
N HIS A 142 7.99 -7.73 19.14
CA HIS A 142 8.99 -8.75 19.44
C HIS A 142 10.37 -8.16 19.78
N LYS A 143 10.81 -7.11 19.09
CA LYS A 143 12.17 -6.55 19.21
C LYS A 143 12.28 -5.38 20.19
N TYR A 144 11.24 -4.55 20.26
CA TYR A 144 11.18 -3.30 20.99
C TYR A 144 9.76 -3.08 21.56
N PRO A 145 9.28 -3.93 22.49
CA PRO A 145 7.89 -3.87 22.99
C PRO A 145 7.51 -2.50 23.55
N ASP A 146 8.44 -1.80 24.21
CA ASP A 146 8.22 -0.47 24.78
C ASP A 146 8.00 0.63 23.71
N GLN A 147 8.32 0.35 22.45
CA GLN A 147 8.12 1.26 21.32
C GLN A 147 6.77 1.06 20.61
N LEU A 148 6.03 0.00 20.93
CA LEU A 148 4.82 -0.39 20.19
C LEU A 148 3.73 0.70 20.20
N ASP A 149 3.57 1.38 21.33
CA ASP A 149 2.60 2.48 21.47
C ASP A 149 3.07 3.75 20.76
N TYR A 150 4.39 3.94 20.62
CA TYR A 150 4.98 5.11 19.96
C TYR A 150 4.91 5.02 18.43
N ILE A 151 5.01 3.82 17.87
CA ILE A 151 4.82 3.61 16.42
C ILE A 151 3.34 3.62 16.02
N SER A 152 2.45 3.56 17.00
CA SER A 152 1.01 3.72 16.84
C SER A 152 0.67 5.21 16.89
N VAL A 153 1.17 5.99 15.91
CA VAL A 153 0.63 7.34 15.73
C VAL A 153 -0.88 7.19 15.51
N GLY A 154 -1.67 7.89 16.33
CA GLY A 154 -3.13 7.85 16.24
C GLY A 154 -3.62 8.26 14.85
N LEU A 155 -4.95 8.29 14.67
CA LEU A 155 -5.56 8.75 13.43
C LEU A 155 -4.89 10.05 12.95
N PRO A 156 -4.54 10.15 11.65
CA PRO A 156 -3.85 11.33 11.15
C PRO A 156 -4.66 12.59 11.49
N PRO A 157 -4.04 13.77 11.65
CA PRO A 157 -4.75 15.01 11.96
C PRO A 157 -5.91 15.33 11.00
N ALA A 158 -5.88 14.80 9.77
CA ALA A 158 -6.98 14.89 8.82
C ALA A 158 -8.28 14.22 9.30
N THR A 159 -8.21 13.21 10.17
CA THR A 159 -9.38 12.49 10.65
C THR A 159 -10.20 13.31 11.65
N SER A 160 -9.57 14.11 12.51
CA SER A 160 -10.32 15.02 13.39
C SER A 160 -11.06 16.09 12.59
N VAL A 161 -10.42 16.62 11.54
CA VAL A 161 -11.05 17.55 10.59
C VAL A 161 -12.22 16.88 9.86
N TRP A 162 -12.05 15.64 9.39
CA TRP A 162 -13.11 14.90 8.71
C TRP A 162 -14.29 14.58 9.63
N HIS A 163 -14.05 14.13 10.87
CA HIS A 163 -15.11 13.89 11.86
C HIS A 163 -15.90 15.17 12.18
N GLN A 164 -15.21 16.30 12.32
CA GLN A 164 -15.85 17.59 12.52
C GLN A 164 -16.69 18.01 11.32
N GLN A 165 -16.18 17.82 10.10
CA GLN A 165 -16.90 18.15 8.87
C GLN A 165 -18.12 17.26 8.63
N MET A 166 -18.04 15.97 8.98
CA MET A 166 -19.09 15.00 8.71
C MET A 166 -20.08 14.83 9.87
N GLY A 167 -19.84 15.47 11.02
CA GLY A 167 -20.71 15.35 12.20
C GLY A 167 -20.73 13.95 12.81
N ILE A 168 -19.66 13.16 12.62
CA ILE A 168 -19.58 11.77 13.07
C ILE A 168 -18.98 11.72 14.48
N GLN A 169 -19.70 11.10 15.41
CA GLN A 169 -19.17 10.64 16.69
C GLN A 169 -19.04 9.11 16.63
N ASP A 170 -17.82 8.62 16.43
CA ASP A 170 -17.52 7.19 16.31
C ASP A 170 -17.41 6.47 17.68
N GLY A 171 -17.49 7.23 18.78
CA GLY A 171 -17.42 6.70 20.15
C GLY A 171 -16.03 6.25 20.58
N VAL A 172 -14.99 6.48 19.77
CA VAL A 172 -13.61 6.11 20.08
C VAL A 172 -12.95 7.26 20.86
N THR A 173 -12.64 7.02 22.14
CA THR A 173 -11.93 7.99 22.98
C THR A 173 -10.43 7.82 22.79
N PHE A 174 -9.79 8.78 22.13
CA PHE A 174 -8.33 8.84 22.03
C PHE A 174 -7.76 9.53 23.28
N SER A 175 -6.68 8.99 23.84
CA SER A 175 -5.98 9.63 24.95
C SER A 175 -5.54 11.04 24.53
N PRO A 176 -5.86 12.11 25.29
CA PRO A 176 -5.53 13.50 24.93
C PRO A 176 -4.03 13.77 24.80
N SER A 177 -3.19 12.88 25.34
CA SER A 177 -1.75 13.06 25.32
C SER A 177 -1.16 12.50 24.03
N ARG A 178 -0.55 13.40 23.25
CA ARG A 178 0.45 13.15 22.20
C ARG A 178 -0.11 13.07 20.77
N VAL A 179 -0.81 14.13 20.37
CA VAL A 179 -0.67 14.62 18.99
C VAL A 179 0.74 15.20 18.88
N LEU A 180 1.70 14.43 18.35
CA LEU A 180 2.95 14.99 17.86
C LEU A 180 2.65 15.65 16.52
N CYS A 181 2.15 16.89 16.56
CA CYS A 181 2.33 17.78 15.43
C CYS A 181 3.84 18.00 15.29
N TYR A 182 4.39 17.61 14.16
CA TYR A 182 5.70 18.09 13.74
C TYR A 182 5.59 19.60 13.54
N ASP A 183 6.44 20.37 14.23
CA ASP A 183 6.74 21.77 13.90
C ASP A 183 7.48 21.86 12.56
#